data_AF-A0A353BKP7-F1
#
_entry.id   AF-A0A353BKP7-F1
#
_cell.length_a   1.000
_cell.length_b   1.000
_cell.length_c   1.000
_cell.angle_alpha   90.00
_cell.angle_beta   90.00
_cell.angle_gamma   90.00
#
_symmetry.space_group_name_H-M   'P 1'
#
loop_
_entity.id
_entity.type
_entity.pdbx_description
1 polymer ?
#
loop_
_entity_poly.entity_id
_entity_poly.type
_entity_poly.pdbx_seq_one_letter_code
_entity_poly.pdbx_strand_id
1 'polypeptide(L)'
;MFLKKLCAKAFPKSLWVYHVNTGSCNGCDIEIVDVITPYYDAERFGIKLAGSPRHADILLVSGPVTRQALPSLKRAYEAVPDPKLV
;
A
#
# COMPACT_ATOMS: atom_id res chain seq x y z
N MET A 1 18.64 4.27 -11.45
CA MET A 1 19.16 2.88 -11.53
C MET A 1 18.74 2.01 -10.34
N PHE A 2 18.70 2.54 -9.11
CA PHE A 2 18.27 1.84 -7.89
C PHE A 2 16.79 1.43 -7.91
N LEU A 3 15.87 2.38 -8.17
CA LEU A 3 14.42 2.12 -8.24
C LEU A 3 14.08 1.01 -9.25
N LYS A 4 14.68 1.05 -10.44
CA LYS A 4 14.47 0.03 -11.49
C LYS A 4 14.86 -1.38 -11.04
N LYS A 5 15.92 -1.52 -10.21
CA LYS A 5 16.32 -2.80 -9.61
C LYS A 5 15.36 -3.26 -8.52
N LEU A 6 14.80 -2.32 -7.74
CA LEU A 6 13.85 -2.60 -6.67
C LEU A 6 12.52 -3.08 -7.27
N CYS A 7 12.01 -2.38 -8.28
CA CYS A 7 10.85 -2.82 -9.05
C CYS A 7 11.11 -4.18 -9.73
N ALA A 8 12.25 -4.37 -10.39
CA ALA A 8 12.56 -5.67 -11.01
C ALA A 8 12.59 -6.86 -10.02
N LYS A 9 12.84 -6.61 -8.72
CA LYS A 9 12.79 -7.64 -7.67
C LYS A 9 11.39 -7.82 -7.05
N ALA A 10 10.58 -6.77 -7.00
CA ALA A 10 9.24 -6.77 -6.39
C ALA A 10 8.14 -7.26 -7.34
N PHE A 11 8.19 -6.84 -8.62
CA PHE A 11 7.16 -7.13 -9.63
C PHE A 11 7.04 -8.57 -10.17
N PRO A 12 8.00 -9.52 -10.02
CA PRO A 12 7.76 -10.91 -10.39
C PRO A 12 6.93 -11.69 -9.35
N LYS A 13 6.49 -11.05 -8.25
CA LYS A 13 5.73 -11.68 -7.16
C LYS A 13 4.32 -11.10 -7.05
N SER A 14 3.45 -11.76 -6.31
CA SER A 14 2.20 -11.17 -5.82
C SER A 14 2.53 -9.97 -4.92
N LEU A 15 1.92 -8.82 -5.16
CA LEU A 15 2.15 -7.59 -4.44
C LEU A 15 1.07 -7.39 -3.37
N TRP A 16 1.47 -7.41 -2.10
CA TRP A 16 0.55 -7.23 -0.99
C TRP A 16 0.60 -5.77 -0.54
N VAL A 17 -0.55 -5.09 -0.62
CA VAL A 17 -0.68 -3.66 -0.39
C VAL A 17 -1.35 -3.42 0.95
N TYR A 18 -0.75 -2.61 1.81
CA TYR A 18 -1.38 -2.12 3.03
C TYR A 18 -1.73 -0.65 2.88
N HIS A 19 -3.02 -0.35 2.90
CA HIS A 19 -3.52 1.01 2.79
C HIS A 19 -3.57 1.68 4.16
N VAL A 20 -3.11 2.93 4.21
CA VAL A 20 -3.15 3.78 5.40
C VAL A 20 -3.78 5.13 5.06
N ASN A 21 -4.90 5.42 5.68
CA ASN A 21 -5.53 6.73 5.65
C ASN A 21 -4.88 7.64 6.70
N THR A 22 -4.40 8.80 6.26
CA THR A 22 -3.68 9.76 7.14
C THR A 22 -4.39 11.11 7.33
N GLY A 23 -5.61 11.22 6.81
CA GLY A 23 -6.43 12.44 6.81
C GLY A 23 -7.26 12.63 5.53
N SER A 24 -7.55 11.54 4.81
CA SER A 24 -8.28 11.56 3.53
C SER A 24 -9.76 11.91 3.72
N CYS A 25 -10.41 12.40 2.66
CA CYS A 25 -11.85 12.63 2.57
C CYS A 25 -12.65 11.39 2.16
N ASN A 26 -12.05 10.20 2.23
CA ASN A 26 -12.59 8.90 1.80
C ASN A 26 -12.72 8.71 0.28
N GLY A 27 -12.47 9.72 -0.55
CA GLY A 27 -12.50 9.58 -2.01
C GLY A 27 -11.51 8.53 -2.51
N CYS A 28 -10.23 8.70 -2.18
CA CYS A 28 -9.19 7.72 -2.56
C CYS A 28 -9.44 6.33 -1.94
N ASP A 29 -9.99 6.28 -0.74
CA ASP A 29 -10.28 5.04 -0.02
C ASP A 29 -11.36 4.21 -0.74
N ILE A 30 -12.40 4.87 -1.27
CA ILE A 30 -13.43 4.24 -2.10
C ILE A 30 -12.81 3.67 -3.38
N GLU A 31 -11.99 4.45 -4.08
CA GLU A 31 -11.32 4.00 -5.32
C GLU A 31 -10.40 2.80 -5.07
N ILE A 32 -9.70 2.76 -3.94
CA ILE A 32 -8.84 1.63 -3.55
C ILE A 32 -9.67 0.36 -3.37
N VAL A 33 -10.86 0.46 -2.77
CA VAL A 33 -11.77 -0.68 -2.63
C VAL A 33 -12.36 -1.06 -3.99
N ASP A 34 -12.75 -0.08 -4.80
CA ASP A 34 -13.36 -0.29 -6.11
C ASP A 34 -12.43 -1.08 -7.05
N VAL A 35 -11.14 -0.76 -7.05
CA VAL A 35 -10.11 -1.47 -7.84
C VAL A 35 -10.00 -2.96 -7.51
N ILE A 36 -10.38 -3.39 -6.30
CA ILE A 36 -10.38 -4.79 -5.87
C ILE A 36 -11.70 -5.50 -6.24
N THR A 37 -12.76 -4.75 -6.58
CA THR A 37 -14.05 -5.36 -6.94
C THR A 37 -13.95 -6.10 -8.28
N PRO A 38 -14.90 -7.03 -8.58
CA PRO A 38 -14.86 -7.82 -9.80
C PRO A 38 -14.86 -7.03 -11.12
N TYR A 39 -15.25 -5.75 -11.09
CA TYR A 39 -15.28 -4.92 -12.29
C TYR A 39 -13.86 -4.58 -12.76
N TYR A 40 -12.97 -4.19 -11.85
CA TYR A 40 -11.57 -3.85 -12.16
C TYR A 40 -10.61 -5.01 -11.90
N ASP A 41 -10.92 -5.84 -10.89
CA ASP A 41 -10.24 -7.09 -10.53
C ASP A 41 -8.71 -6.95 -10.55
N ALA A 42 -8.16 -6.11 -9.67
CA ALA A 42 -6.71 -6.00 -9.54
C ALA A 42 -6.04 -7.27 -8.98
N GLU A 43 -6.81 -8.15 -8.32
CA GLU A 43 -6.30 -9.41 -7.79
C GLU A 43 -5.76 -10.33 -8.90
N ARG A 44 -6.30 -10.25 -10.13
CA ARG A 44 -5.78 -10.99 -11.30
C ARG A 44 -4.32 -10.68 -11.65
N PHE A 45 -3.83 -9.50 -11.28
CA PHE A 45 -2.44 -9.09 -11.45
C PHE A 45 -1.57 -9.46 -10.24
N GLY A 46 -2.13 -10.19 -9.26
CA GLY A 46 -1.47 -10.55 -8.03
C GLY A 46 -1.41 -9.41 -7.01
N ILE A 47 -2.22 -8.36 -7.16
CA ILE A 47 -2.30 -7.22 -6.24
C ILE A 47 -3.42 -7.47 -5.23
N LYS A 48 -3.10 -7.53 -3.93
CA LYS A 48 -4.08 -7.83 -2.88
C LYS A 48 -3.94 -6.89 -1.69
N LEU A 49 -5.07 -6.55 -1.05
CA LEU A 49 -5.05 -5.82 0.21
C LEU A 49 -4.64 -6.73 1.39
N ALA A 50 -3.57 -6.33 2.08
CA ALA A 50 -3.09 -6.97 3.29
C ALA A 50 -3.83 -6.44 4.53
N GLY A 51 -4.14 -7.32 5.49
CA GLY A 51 -4.76 -6.92 6.76
C GLY A 51 -3.78 -6.35 7.79
N SER A 52 -2.47 -6.46 7.56
CA SER A 52 -1.42 -6.00 8.48
C SER A 52 -0.21 -5.49 7.70
N PRO A 53 0.44 -4.39 8.16
CA PRO A 53 1.64 -3.86 7.51
C PRO A 53 2.80 -4.87 7.52
N ARG A 54 2.82 -5.82 8.47
CA ARG A 54 3.88 -6.84 8.56
C ARG A 54 3.86 -7.86 7.42
N HIS A 55 2.75 -7.96 6.70
CA HIS A 55 2.58 -8.87 5.56
C HIS A 55 2.57 -8.11 4.22
N ALA A 56 2.84 -6.80 4.25
CA ALA A 56 2.77 -5.96 3.06
C ALA A 56 4.13 -5.81 2.40
N ASP A 57 4.12 -5.67 1.09
CA ASP A 57 5.27 -5.26 0.27
C ASP A 57 5.18 -3.77 -0.09
N ILE A 58 3.96 -3.22 -0.09
CA ILE A 58 3.67 -1.83 -0.49
C ILE A 58 2.83 -1.15 0.59
N LEU A 59 3.23 0.06 0.99
CA LEU A 59 2.48 0.93 1.88
C LEU A 59 1.76 2.02 1.06
N LEU A 60 0.45 1.89 0.87
CA LEU A 60 -0.33 2.85 0.10
C LEU A 60 -0.91 3.94 1.02
N VAL A 61 -0.31 5.12 0.99
CA VAL A 61 -0.72 6.24 1.85
C VAL A 61 -1.74 7.13 1.13
N SER A 62 -2.84 7.45 1.81
CA SER A 62 -3.89 8.32 1.27
C SER A 62 -4.15 9.54 2.16
N GLY A 63 -4.54 10.64 1.50
CA GLY A 63 -4.83 11.92 2.13
C GLY A 63 -3.60 12.72 2.57
N PRO A 64 -3.82 13.95 3.07
CA PRO A 64 -2.78 14.74 3.70
C PRO A 64 -2.34 14.08 5.01
N VAL A 65 -1.03 14.00 5.25
CA VAL A 65 -0.50 13.48 6.52
C VAL A 65 -0.76 14.50 7.64
N THR A 66 -1.82 14.25 8.42
CA THR A 66 -2.13 15.07 9.59
C THR A 66 -1.09 14.89 10.70
N ARG A 67 -0.92 15.91 11.55
CA ARG A 67 0.03 15.87 12.68
C ARG A 67 -0.27 14.70 13.63
N GLN A 68 -1.55 14.39 13.81
CA GLN A 68 -2.05 13.31 14.65
C GLN A 68 -1.79 11.93 14.02
N ALA A 69 -1.88 11.80 12.70
CA ALA A 69 -1.65 10.54 11.99
C ALA A 69 -0.16 10.20 11.83
N LEU A 70 0.72 11.20 11.78
CA LEU A 70 2.17 11.03 11.60
C LEU A 70 2.82 9.93 12.47
N PRO A 71 2.62 9.87 13.81
CA PRO A 71 3.22 8.81 14.62
C PRO A 71 2.68 7.42 14.30
N SER A 72 1.43 7.30 13.85
CA SER A 72 0.86 6.02 13.42
C SER A 72 1.39 5.59 12.05
N LEU A 73 1.53 6.53 11.12
CA LEU A 73 2.12 6.28 9.80
C LEU A 73 3.58 5.79 9.92
N LYS A 74 4.39 6.44 10.77
CA LYS A 74 5.78 6.02 11.02
C LYS A 74 5.86 4.59 11.54
N ARG A 75 5.03 4.25 12.54
CA ARG A 75 4.95 2.89 13.08
C ARG A 75 4.53 1.86 12.02
N ALA A 76 3.57 2.23 11.16
CA ALA A 76 3.16 1.36 10.06
C ALA A 76 4.32 1.14 9.08
N TYR A 77 5.01 2.21 8.66
CA TYR A 77 6.15 2.14 7.75
C TYR A 77 7.31 1.29 8.31
N GLU A 78 7.64 1.44 9.59
CA GLU A 78 8.67 0.64 10.26
C GLU A 78 8.29 -0.84 10.40
N ALA A 79 6.99 -1.15 10.47
CA ALA A 79 6.49 -2.51 10.56
C ALA A 79 6.49 -3.26 9.21
N VAL A 80 6.61 -2.55 8.08
CA VAL A 80 6.67 -3.16 6.74
C VAL A 80 8.09 -3.73 6.48
N PRO A 81 8.23 -5.03 6.16
CA PRO A 81 9.52 -5.66 5.88
C PRO A 81 10.22 -5.07 4.65
N ASP A 82 11.56 -5.08 4.62
CA ASP A 82 12.31 -4.74 3.41
C ASP A 82 12.48 -5.96 2.49
N PRO A 83 12.40 -5.81 1.16
CA PRO A 83 12.26 -4.56 0.42
C PRO A 83 10.81 -4.07 0.32
N LYS A 84 10.54 -2.83 0.78
CA LYS A 84 9.22 -2.18 0.68
C LYS A 84 9.16 -1.04 -0.33
N LEU A 85 7.96 -0.77 -0.81
CA LEU A 85 7.60 0.40 -1.61
C LEU A 85 6.56 1.27 -0.87
N VAL A 86 6.54 2.56 -1.16
CA VAL A 86 5.57 3.54 -0.64
C VAL A 86 5.06 4.38 -1.80
#